data_AF-A0A1Q2M2U1-F1
#
_entry.id   AF-A0A1Q2M2U1-F1
#
_cell.length_a   1.000
_cell.length_b   1.000
_cell.length_c   1.000
_cell.angle_alpha   90.00
_cell.angle_beta   90.00
_cell.angle_gamma   90.00
#
_symmetry.space_group_name_H-M   'P 1'
#
loop_
_entity.id
_entity.type
_entity.pdbx_description
1 polymer ?
#
loop_
_entity_poly.entity_id
_entity_poly.type
_entity_poly.pdbx_seq_one_letter_code
_entity_poly.pdbx_strand_id
1 'polypeptide(L)' 'MKQIKGNRVKEYLEANCVELATDESGWESLYQDKSTKELWIRTFPDSHLHGGGLPLLTLLSESEAKAKFKTL' A
#
# COMPACT_ATOMS: atom_id res chain seq x y z
N MET A 1 7.85 12.31 1.32
CA MET A 1 6.74 11.34 1.28
C MET A 1 6.98 10.30 2.36
N LYS A 2 5.98 9.98 3.19
CA LYS A 2 6.11 9.03 4.31
C LYS A 2 6.12 7.59 3.76
N GLN A 3 7.03 6.75 4.27
CA GLN A 3 7.18 5.37 3.82
C GLN A 3 7.42 4.40 4.98
N ILE A 4 6.93 3.17 4.83
CA ILE A 4 7.22 2.05 5.74
C ILE A 4 7.78 0.91 4.88
N LYS A 5 8.92 0.34 5.27
CA LYS A 5 9.65 -0.65 4.47
C LYS A 5 9.75 -2.00 5.18
N GLY A 6 9.76 -3.07 4.39
CA GLY A 6 10.09 -4.41 4.87
C GLY A 6 9.07 -4.99 5.84
N ASN A 7 9.55 -5.82 6.77
CA ASN A 7 8.69 -6.65 7.61
C ASN A 7 7.64 -5.86 8.42
N ARG A 8 7.96 -4.60 8.78
CA ARG A 8 7.06 -3.71 9.52
C ARG A 8 5.82 -3.30 8.73
N VAL A 9 5.85 -3.42 7.40
CA VAL A 9 4.67 -3.17 6.56
C VAL A 9 3.55 -4.12 6.94
N LYS A 10 3.86 -5.42 7.08
CA LYS A 10 2.86 -6.44 7.40
C LYS A 10 2.20 -6.14 8.75
N GLU A 11 3.03 -5.93 9.77
CA GLU A 11 2.56 -5.61 11.13
C GLU A 11 1.71 -4.33 11.17
N TYR A 12 2.13 -3.28 10.44
CA TYR A 12 1.39 -2.02 10.37
C TYR A 12 0.03 -2.21 9.71
N LEU A 13 -0.04 -2.94 8.59
CA LEU A 13 -1.29 -3.19 7.87
C LEU A 13 -2.27 -4.01 8.71
N GLU A 14 -1.80 -5.12 9.27
CA GLU A 14 -2.64 -6.04 10.07
C GLU A 14 -3.23 -5.35 11.31
N ALA A 15 -2.43 -4.49 11.97
CA ALA A 15 -2.88 -3.78 13.16
C ALA A 15 -3.74 -2.54 12.83
N ASN A 16 -3.35 -1.73 11.84
CA ASN A 16 -3.83 -0.34 11.71
C ASN A 16 -4.68 -0.08 10.47
N CYS A 17 -4.62 -0.92 9.45
CA CYS A 17 -5.22 -0.60 8.16
C CYS A 17 -6.38 -1.53 7.78
N VAL A 18 -7.18 -1.06 6.82
CA VAL A 18 -8.14 -1.85 6.05
C VAL A 18 -7.77 -1.76 4.57
N GLU A 19 -7.88 -2.86 3.84
CA GLU A 19 -7.71 -2.86 2.38
C GLU A 19 -8.95 -2.23 1.73
N LEU A 20 -8.76 -1.28 0.82
CA LEU A 20 -9.83 -0.61 0.10
C LEU A 20 -9.97 -1.10 -1.34
N ALA A 21 -8.85 -1.32 -2.02
CA ALA A 21 -8.82 -1.71 -3.42
C ALA A 21 -7.52 -2.43 -3.75
N THR A 22 -7.53 -3.18 -4.84
CA THR A 22 -6.34 -3.72 -5.48
C THR A 22 -6.40 -3.34 -6.96
N ASP A 23 -5.24 -3.04 -7.55
CA ASP A 23 -5.12 -2.69 -8.96
C ASP A 23 -5.50 -3.89 -9.86
N GLU A 24 -5.81 -3.62 -11.13
CA GLU A 24 -6.18 -4.64 -12.15
C GLU A 24 -5.14 -5.77 -12.27
N SER A 25 -3.87 -5.48 -11.98
CA SER A 25 -2.78 -6.45 -11.99
C SER A 25 -2.70 -7.36 -10.76
N GLY A 26 -3.38 -7.01 -9.65
CA GLY A 26 -3.28 -7.73 -8.37
C GLY A 26 -2.02 -7.42 -7.55
N TRP A 27 -1.06 -6.64 -8.10
CA TRP A 27 0.26 -6.43 -7.47
C TRP A 27 0.29 -5.27 -6.48
N GLU A 28 -0.59 -4.29 -6.67
CA GLU A 28 -0.64 -3.09 -5.86
C GLU A 28 -1.97 -3.03 -5.12
N SER A 29 -1.91 -2.75 -3.82
CA SER A 29 -3.10 -2.69 -2.97
C SER A 29 -3.16 -1.35 -2.25
N LEU A 30 -4.33 -0.74 -2.22
CA LEU A 30 -4.65 0.47 -1.49
C LEU A 30 -5.18 0.12 -0.10
N TYR A 31 -4.61 0.74 0.91
CA TYR A 31 -4.99 0.60 2.30
C TYR A 31 -5.36 1.96 2.90
N GLN A 32 -6.26 1.96 3.88
CA GLN A 32 -6.55 3.13 4.70
C GLN A 32 -6.23 2.86 6.16
N ASP A 33 -5.48 3.75 6.79
CA ASP A 33 -5.30 3.75 8.24
C ASP A 33 -6.62 4.06 8.95
N LYS A 34 -7.04 3.19 9.86
CA LYS A 34 -8.34 3.29 10.54
C LYS A 34 -8.44 4.55 11.41
N SER A 35 -7.31 5.00 11.98
CA SER A 35 -7.22 6.09 12.95
C SER A 35 -7.00 7.45 12.28
N THR A 36 -6.04 7.54 11.36
CA THR A 36 -5.64 8.79 10.72
C THR A 36 -6.37 9.07 9.41
N LYS A 37 -7.05 8.05 8.85
CA LYS A 37 -7.64 8.07 7.50
C LYS A 37 -6.63 8.26 6.37
N GLU A 38 -5.34 8.18 6.66
CA GLU A 38 -4.25 8.20 5.68
C GLU A 38 -4.39 7.05 4.67
N LEU A 39 -4.14 7.35 3.40
CA LEU A 39 -4.17 6.37 2.31
C LEU A 39 -2.76 5.89 1.98
N TRP A 40 -2.61 4.57 1.84
CA TRP A 40 -1.32 3.92 1.66
C TRP A 40 -1.36 2.95 0.50
N ILE A 41 -0.40 3.03 -0.40
CA ILE A 41 -0.19 2.01 -1.42
C ILE A 41 0.89 1.02 -0.97
N ARG A 42 0.59 -0.27 -1.08
CA ARG A 42 1.57 -1.35 -0.95
C ARG A 42 2.11 -1.73 -2.32
N THR A 43 3.42 -1.67 -2.48
CA THR A 43 4.14 -2.11 -3.69
C THR A 43 5.28 -3.06 -3.33
N PHE A 44 5.84 -3.72 -4.34
CA PHE A 44 6.99 -4.63 -4.23
C PHE A 44 8.08 -4.15 -5.21
N PRO A 45 8.88 -3.12 -4.86
CA PRO A 45 9.84 -2.50 -5.78
C PRO A 45 10.90 -3.48 -6.29
N ASP A 46 11.28 -4.44 -5.46
CA ASP A 46 12.26 -5.49 -5.78
C ASP A 46 11.59 -6.81 -6.15
N SER A 47 10.39 -6.77 -6.73
CA SER A 47 9.61 -7.97 -7.12
C SER A 47 10.35 -8.88 -8.12
N HIS A 48 11.34 -8.33 -8.82
CA HIS A 48 12.23 -9.05 -9.73
C HIS A 48 13.20 -10.01 -9.00
N LEU A 49 13.37 -9.91 -7.69
CA LEU A 49 14.15 -10.85 -6.89
C LEU A 49 13.37 -12.14 -6.68
N HIS A 50 14.05 -13.28 -6.77
CA HIS A 50 13.47 -14.58 -6.42
C HIS A 50 12.91 -14.53 -4.99
N GLY A 51 11.59 -14.60 -4.84
CA GLY A 51 10.88 -14.45 -3.56
C GLY A 51 10.02 -13.19 -3.42
N GLY A 52 9.92 -12.33 -4.46
CA GLY A 52 8.91 -11.27 -4.54
C GLY A 52 9.27 -9.95 -3.85
N GLY A 53 10.52 -9.78 -3.41
CA GLY A 53 11.00 -8.53 -2.80
C GLY A 53 10.32 -8.18 -1.47
N LEU A 54 10.87 -7.19 -0.76
CA LEU A 54 10.23 -6.69 0.45
C LEU A 54 9.09 -5.72 0.11
N PRO A 55 7.96 -5.77 0.83
CA PRO A 55 6.88 -4.82 0.62
C PRO A 55 7.30 -3.41 1.07
N LEU A 56 6.72 -2.42 0.38
CA LEU A 56 6.87 -1.00 0.66
C LEU A 56 5.48 -0.38 0.77
N LEU A 57 5.22 0.37 1.85
CA LEU A 57 4.10 1.29 1.92
C LEU A 57 4.56 2.71 1.61
N THR A 58 3.81 3.38 0.73
CA THR A 58 3.98 4.80 0.44
C THR A 58 2.67 5.52 0.69
N LEU A 59 2.73 6.63 1.43
CA LEU A 59 1.56 7.48 1.67
C LEU A 59 1.13 8.13 0.36
N LEU A 60 -0.14 8.03 0.02
CA LEU A 60 -0.76 8.68 -1.12
C LEU A 60 -1.70 9.81 -0.68
N SER A 61 -1.73 10.86 -1.48
CA SER A 61 -2.82 11.83 -1.45
C SER A 61 -4.10 11.22 -2.02
N GLU A 62 -5.27 11.75 -1.66
CA GLU A 62 -6.55 11.29 -2.22
C GLU A 62 -6.58 11.34 -3.75
N SER A 63 -6.04 12.41 -4.35
CA SER A 63 -5.95 12.56 -5.81
C SER A 63 -5.10 11.47 -6.46
N GLU A 64 -3.97 11.09 -5.83
CA GLU A 64 -3.08 10.04 -6.33
C GLU A 64 -3.75 8.67 -6.23
N ALA A 65 -4.41 8.39 -5.10
CA ALA A 65 -5.15 7.14 -4.90
C ALA A 65 -6.31 7.01 -5.89
N LYS A 66 -7.08 8.08 -6.13
CA LYS A 66 -8.16 8.11 -7.14
C LYS A 66 -7.63 7.89 -8.56
N ALA A 67 -6.54 8.57 -8.91
CA ALA A 67 -5.94 8.43 -10.24
C ALA A 67 -5.48 6.99 -10.52
N LYS A 68 -4.96 6.30 -9.48
CA LYS A 68 -4.38 4.96 -9.63
C LYS A 68 -5.42 3.84 -9.52
N PHE A 69 -6.30 3.89 -8.51
CA PHE A 69 -7.22 2.79 -8.22
C PHE A 69 -8.62 3.00 -8.81
N LYS A 70 -8.94 4.17 -9.37
CA LYS A 70 -10.24 4.53 -9.98
C LYS A 70 -11.47 4.38 -9.06
N THR A 71 -11.30 3.89 -7.84
CA THR A 71 -12.32 3.69 -6.82
C THR A 71 -11.90 4.36 -5.52
N LEU A 72 -12.43 5.56 -5.29
CA LEU A 72 -12.50 6.28 -4.01
C LEU A 72 -13.61 7.32 -4.10
#